data_AF-A0A0D3AGA5-F1
#
_entry.id   AF-A0A0D3AGA5-F1
#
_cell.length_a   1.000
_cell.length_b   1.000
_cell.length_c   1.000
_cell.angle_alpha   90.00
_cell.angle_beta   90.00
_cell.angle_gamma   90.00
#
_symmetry.space_group_name_H-M   'P 1'
#
loop_
_entity.id
_entity.type
_entity.pdbx_description
1 polymer ?
#
loop_
_entity_poly.entity_id
_entity_poly.type
_entity_poly.pdbx_seq_one_letter_code
_entity_poly.pdbx_strand_id
1 'polypeptide(L)'
;DDGRWIEQSEELQRLAINYYKRLYSTEDISLDTQKLPQQGFTAPTWDELVSLNKPFSGVDMESAVRSMGKYKAPGPDGFQPVFYQDSWEVVGESVTRCGLSFFESGVLTE
;
A
#
# COMPACT_ATOMS: atom_id res chain seq x y z
N ASP A 1 -23.39 -13.68 -18.40
CA ASP A 1 -24.03 -12.72 -19.32
C ASP A 1 -25.39 -13.15 -19.89
N ASP A 2 -25.78 -14.42 -19.89
CA ASP A 2 -27.12 -14.85 -20.37
C ASP A 2 -28.20 -14.99 -19.27
N GLY A 3 -27.95 -14.53 -18.04
CA GLY A 3 -28.90 -14.65 -16.92
C GLY A 3 -29.24 -16.09 -16.49
N ARG A 4 -28.46 -17.08 -16.93
CA ARG A 4 -28.63 -18.49 -16.57
C ARG A 4 -27.95 -18.82 -15.25
N TRP A 5 -28.67 -19.54 -14.39
CA TRP A 5 -28.12 -20.11 -13.16
C TRP A 5 -27.19 -21.27 -13.48
N ILE A 6 -26.02 -21.28 -12.85
CA ILE A 6 -25.04 -22.36 -12.94
C ILE A 6 -24.89 -22.95 -11.55
N GLU A 7 -25.22 -24.23 -11.41
CA GLU A 7 -25.16 -24.96 -10.13
C GLU A 7 -24.05 -26.02 -10.12
N GLN A 8 -23.48 -26.35 -11.30
CA GLN A 8 -22.44 -27.36 -11.44
C GLN A 8 -21.06 -26.82 -11.06
N SER A 9 -20.34 -27.55 -10.21
CA SER A 9 -19.07 -27.11 -9.60
C SER A 9 -18.00 -26.80 -10.63
N GLU A 10 -17.79 -27.66 -11.64
CA GLU A 10 -16.77 -27.43 -12.68
C GLU A 10 -17.07 -26.20 -13.54
N GLU A 11 -18.35 -25.97 -13.84
CA GLU A 11 -18.79 -24.81 -14.61
C GLU A 11 -18.63 -23.52 -13.81
N LEU A 12 -18.95 -23.56 -12.51
CA LEU A 12 -18.78 -22.44 -11.60
C LEU A 12 -17.30 -22.08 -11.42
N GLN A 13 -16.42 -23.08 -11.32
CA GLN A 13 -14.97 -22.88 -11.29
C GLN A 13 -14.47 -22.25 -12.59
N ARG A 14 -14.90 -22.75 -13.75
CA ARG A 14 -14.52 -22.19 -15.06
C ARG A 14 -15.01 -20.75 -15.22
N LEU A 15 -16.24 -20.46 -14.79
CA LEU A 15 -16.81 -19.12 -14.80
C LEU A 15 -15.97 -18.16 -13.96
N ALA A 16 -15.65 -18.53 -12.72
CA ALA A 16 -14.83 -17.71 -11.82
C ALA A 16 -13.43 -17.45 -12.39
N ILE A 17 -12.76 -18.48 -12.90
CA ILE A 17 -11.44 -18.35 -13.51
C ILE A 17 -11.48 -17.42 -14.73
N ASN A 18 -12.44 -17.62 -15.64
CA ASN A 18 -12.54 -16.81 -16.84
C ASN A 18 -12.88 -15.36 -16.51
N TYR A 19 -13.75 -15.14 -15.52
CA TYR A 19 -14.09 -13.81 -15.04
C TYR A 19 -12.85 -13.07 -14.53
N TYR A 20 -12.08 -13.67 -13.60
CA TYR A 20 -10.90 -13.00 -13.05
C TYR A 20 -9.75 -12.89 -14.06
N LYS A 21 -9.57 -13.87 -14.95
CA LYS A 21 -8.61 -13.75 -16.06
C LYS A 21 -8.91 -12.55 -16.94
N ARG A 22 -10.19 -12.33 -17.27
CA ARG A 22 -10.63 -11.18 -18.06
C ARG A 22 -10.55 -9.87 -17.27
N LEU A 23 -10.95 -9.89 -15.99
CA LEU A 23 -10.87 -8.73 -15.10
C LEU A 23 -9.43 -8.20 -14.93
N TYR A 24 -8.47 -9.12 -14.84
CA TYR A 24 -7.05 -8.80 -14.71
C TYR A 24 -6.30 -8.82 -16.05
N SER A 25 -7.00 -8.99 -17.18
CA SER A 25 -6.41 -8.79 -18.51
C SER A 25 -6.54 -7.33 -18.95
N THR A 26 -5.84 -6.98 -20.01
CA THR A 26 -5.98 -5.68 -20.68
C THR A 26 -6.92 -5.75 -21.88
N GLU A 27 -7.66 -6.86 -22.05
CA GLU A 27 -8.47 -7.14 -23.25
C GLU A 27 -9.69 -6.21 -23.36
N ASP A 28 -10.30 -5.84 -22.23
CA ASP A 28 -11.41 -4.89 -22.16
C ASP A 28 -10.97 -3.45 -21.83
N ILE A 29 -9.66 -3.21 -21.71
CA ILE A 29 -9.15 -1.87 -21.44
C ILE A 29 -8.97 -1.18 -22.78
N SER A 30 -9.91 -0.29 -23.13
CA SER A 30 -9.57 0.77 -24.08
C SER A 30 -8.51 1.62 -23.41
N LEU A 31 -7.27 1.56 -23.89
CA LEU A 31 -6.22 2.51 -23.53
C LEU A 31 -6.56 3.89 -24.13
N ASP A 32 -7.74 4.44 -23.82
CA ASP A 32 -7.97 5.87 -23.88
C ASP A 32 -7.18 6.47 -22.72
N THR A 33 -5.86 6.49 -22.91
CA THR A 33 -4.94 7.23 -22.07
C THR A 33 -5.16 8.69 -22.42
N GLN A 34 -6.29 9.24 -21.94
CA GLN A 34 -6.47 10.67 -21.88
C GLN A 34 -5.20 11.19 -21.21
N LYS A 35 -4.40 11.91 -22.00
CA LYS A 35 -3.19 12.53 -21.47
C LYS A 35 -3.64 13.32 -20.27
N LEU A 36 -2.95 13.12 -19.14
CA LEU A 36 -3.18 13.92 -17.95
C LEU A 36 -3.30 15.39 -18.40
N PRO A 37 -4.37 16.09 -18.00
CA PRO A 37 -4.57 17.46 -18.45
C PRO A 37 -3.31 18.25 -18.09
N GLN A 38 -2.72 18.93 -19.08
CA GLN A 38 -1.54 19.76 -18.84
C GLN A 38 -1.83 20.89 -17.84
N GLN A 39 -3.10 21.23 -17.68
CA GLN A 39 -3.60 22.19 -16.71
C GLN A 39 -4.00 21.47 -15.41
N GLY A 40 -3.45 21.90 -14.29
CA GLY A 40 -3.74 21.35 -12.96
C GLY A 40 -2.54 20.72 -12.24
N PHE A 41 -1.47 20.40 -12.96
CA PHE A 41 -0.19 19.99 -12.37
C PHE A 41 0.77 21.18 -12.35
N THR A 42 0.69 21.98 -11.30
CA THR A 42 1.72 23.00 -11.04
C THR A 42 3.01 22.29 -10.63
N ALA A 43 4.12 22.66 -11.27
CA ALA A 43 5.42 22.21 -10.79
C ALA A 43 5.58 22.64 -9.32
N PRO A 44 6.04 21.74 -8.43
CA PRO A 44 6.28 22.11 -7.05
C PRO A 44 7.30 23.25 -6.99
N THR A 45 7.05 24.17 -6.08
CA THR A 45 8.00 25.21 -5.73
C THR A 45 9.30 24.60 -5.22
N TRP A 46 10.37 25.40 -5.24
CA TRP A 46 11.65 24.94 -4.71
C TRP A 46 11.55 24.54 -3.23
N ASP A 47 10.76 25.28 -2.44
CA ASP A 47 10.53 24.97 -1.02
C ASP A 47 9.77 23.64 -0.82
N GLU A 48 8.79 23.33 -1.67
CA GLU A 48 8.09 22.05 -1.66
C GLU A 48 9.01 20.91 -2.03
N LEU A 49 9.86 21.08 -3.06
CA LEU A 49 10.87 20.10 -3.45
C LEU A 49 11.87 19.84 -2.33
N VAL A 50 12.34 20.89 -1.66
CA VAL A 50 13.23 20.76 -0.50
C VAL A 50 12.52 20.04 0.64
N SER A 51 11.25 20.35 0.89
CA SER A 51 10.50 19.68 1.96
C SER A 51 10.21 18.21 1.68
N LEU A 52 9.94 17.85 0.42
CA LEU A 52 9.70 16.47 -0.01
C LEU A 52 10.97 15.61 0.03
N ASN A 53 12.13 16.21 -0.18
CA ASN A 53 13.43 15.51 -0.15
C ASN A 53 14.09 15.45 1.23
N LYS A 54 13.39 15.86 2.30
CA LYS A 54 13.94 15.76 3.65
C LYS A 54 14.13 14.29 4.03
N PRO A 55 15.23 13.95 4.72
CA PRO A 55 15.37 12.62 5.29
C PRO A 55 14.26 12.37 6.32
N PHE A 56 13.82 11.12 6.40
CA PHE A 56 12.89 10.71 7.44
C PHE A 56 13.53 10.83 8.82
N SER A 57 12.71 11.15 9.82
CA SER A 57 13.12 11.28 11.21
C SER A 57 12.40 10.25 12.10
N GLY A 58 12.86 10.11 13.35
CA GLY A 58 12.16 9.29 14.33
C GLY A 58 10.73 9.75 14.61
N VAL A 59 10.47 11.06 14.52
CA VAL A 59 9.13 11.63 14.66
C VAL A 59 8.22 11.16 13.53
N ASP A 60 8.74 11.07 12.30
CA ASP A 60 7.98 10.55 11.16
C ASP A 60 7.63 9.08 11.35
N MET A 61 8.57 8.29 11.89
CA MET A 61 8.34 6.87 12.21
C MET A 61 7.25 6.70 13.26
N GLU A 62 7.34 7.44 14.37
CA GLU A 62 6.32 7.39 15.43
C GLU A 62 4.95 7.84 14.92
N SER A 63 4.90 8.95 14.19
CA SER A 63 3.67 9.48 13.61
C SER A 63 3.02 8.49 12.67
N ALA A 64 3.81 7.84 11.80
CA ALA A 64 3.34 6.78 10.92
C ALA A 64 2.71 5.63 11.71
N VAL A 65 3.39 5.14 12.77
CA VAL A 65 2.88 4.06 13.62
C VAL A 65 1.60 4.43 14.34
N ARG A 66 1.50 5.66 14.85
CA ARG A 66 0.30 6.18 15.52
C ARG A 66 -0.87 6.42 14.56
N SER A 67 -0.60 6.72 13.30
CA SER A 67 -1.64 6.92 12.28
C SER A 67 -2.29 5.63 11.80
N MET A 68 -1.66 4.48 12.06
CA MET A 68 -2.20 3.18 11.67
C MET A 68 -3.51 2.87 12.44
N GLY A 69 -4.47 2.26 11.74
CA GLY A 69 -5.67 1.75 12.40
C GLY A 69 -5.32 0.62 13.37
N LYS A 70 -5.71 0.76 14.64
CA LYS A 70 -5.33 -0.15 15.75
C LYS A 70 -5.52 -1.63 15.45
N TYR A 71 -6.68 -1.98 14.89
CA TYR A 71 -7.12 -3.37 14.65
C TYR A 71 -7.09 -3.75 13.17
N LYS A 72 -6.11 -3.24 12.42
CA LYS A 72 -5.86 -3.70 11.04
C LYS A 72 -5.23 -5.09 11.06
N ALA A 73 -5.29 -5.76 9.91
CA ALA A 73 -4.67 -7.07 9.74
C ALA A 73 -3.16 -7.01 10.07
N PRO A 74 -2.61 -8.03 10.74
CA PRO A 74 -1.20 -8.06 11.08
C PRO A 74 -0.32 -8.24 9.84
N GLY A 75 0.94 -7.82 9.97
CA GLY A 75 1.96 -8.08 8.96
C GLY A 75 2.51 -9.52 9.05
N PRO A 76 3.59 -9.81 8.31
CA PRO A 76 4.31 -11.09 8.42
C PRO A 76 4.81 -11.40 9.84
N ASP A 77 4.99 -10.37 10.68
CA ASP A 77 5.36 -10.48 12.10
C ASP A 77 4.23 -11.01 13.01
N GLY A 78 3.00 -11.06 12.52
CA GLY A 78 1.83 -11.51 13.29
C GLY A 78 1.28 -10.51 14.31
N PHE A 79 1.85 -9.31 14.43
CA PHE A 79 1.39 -8.31 15.40
C PHE A 79 0.45 -7.29 14.75
N GLN A 80 -0.61 -6.92 15.47
CA GLN A 80 -1.48 -5.83 15.06
C GLN A 80 -0.84 -4.47 15.38
N PRO A 81 -1.18 -3.38 14.66
CA PRO A 81 -0.61 -2.05 14.92
C PRO A 81 -0.75 -1.56 16.37
N VAL A 82 -1.82 -1.97 17.06
CA VAL A 82 -2.02 -1.64 18.50
C VAL A 82 -0.86 -2.08 19.39
N PHE A 83 -0.19 -3.19 19.08
CA PHE A 83 0.97 -3.65 19.83
C PHE A 83 2.11 -2.62 19.82
N TYR A 84 2.44 -2.10 18.63
CA TYR A 84 3.49 -1.09 18.46
C TYR A 84 3.10 0.26 19.05
N GLN A 85 1.82 0.63 18.98
CA GLN A 85 1.32 1.88 19.54
C GLN A 85 1.35 1.87 21.08
N ASP A 86 0.88 0.79 21.70
CA ASP A 86 0.78 0.68 23.16
C ASP A 86 2.14 0.35 23.80
N SER A 87 3.01 -0.38 23.09
CA SER A 87 4.35 -0.77 23.57
C SER A 87 5.47 0.15 23.08
N TRP A 88 5.14 1.36 22.59
CA TRP A 88 6.10 2.25 21.93
C TRP A 88 7.32 2.57 22.79
N GLU A 89 7.15 2.72 24.11
CA GLU A 89 8.26 2.96 25.05
C GLU A 89 9.31 1.83 25.06
N VAL A 90 8.91 0.62 24.67
CA VAL A 90 9.78 -0.57 24.64
C VAL A 90 10.33 -0.82 23.23
N VAL A 91 9.47 -0.76 22.21
CA VAL A 91 9.84 -1.15 20.84
C VAL A 91 10.20 0.02 19.93
N GLY A 92 9.85 1.25 20.32
CA GLY A 92 9.92 2.44 19.47
C GLY A 92 11.30 2.70 18.91
N GLU A 93 12.34 2.63 19.73
CA GLU A 93 13.72 2.82 19.27
C GLU A 93 14.13 1.80 18.21
N SER A 94 13.75 0.53 18.39
CA SER A 94 14.09 -0.54 17.44
C SER A 94 13.31 -0.40 16.14
N VAL A 95 12.03 -0.05 16.22
CA VAL A 95 11.19 0.23 15.04
C VAL A 95 11.70 1.44 14.28
N THR A 96 12.02 2.54 14.97
CA THR A 96 12.59 3.74 14.36
C THR A 96 13.91 3.44 13.67
N ARG A 97 14.84 2.73 14.33
CA ARG A 97 16.12 2.36 13.74
C ARG A 97 15.95 1.49 12.50
N CYS A 98 15.07 0.49 12.56
CA CYS A 98 14.77 -0.37 11.41
C CYS A 98 14.18 0.44 10.24
N GLY A 99 13.18 1.29 10.50
CA GLY A 99 12.55 2.12 9.48
C GLY A 99 13.54 3.09 8.82
N LEU A 100 14.34 3.81 9.61
CA LEU A 100 15.35 4.73 9.06
C LEU A 100 16.41 3.99 8.23
N SER A 101 16.92 2.86 8.73
CA SER A 101 17.88 2.03 7.97
C SER A 101 17.30 1.51 6.67
N PHE A 102 16.01 1.15 6.64
CA PHE A 102 15.32 0.76 5.41
C PHE A 102 15.27 1.92 4.40
N PHE A 103 14.92 3.14 4.82
CA PHE A 103 14.84 4.28 3.91
C PHE A 103 16.22 4.74 3.39
N GLU A 104 17.31 4.44 4.12
CA GLU A 104 18.67 4.70 3.66
C GLU A 104 19.21 3.61 2.72
N SER A 105 18.93 2.33 3.02
CA SER A 105 19.54 1.19 2.32
C SER A 105 18.65 0.53 1.26
N GLY A 106 17.34 0.75 1.33
CA GLY A 106 16.32 0.03 0.56
C GLY A 106 16.15 -1.44 0.95
N VAL A 107 16.81 -1.90 2.02
CA VAL A 107 16.79 -3.29 2.48
C VAL A 107 16.11 -3.37 3.84
N LEU A 108 15.09 -4.22 3.95
CA LEU A 108 14.46 -4.53 5.23
C LEU A 108 15.30 -5.62 5.89
N THR A 109 15.97 -5.29 6.98
CA THR A 109 16.77 -6.26 7.74
C THR A 109 15.83 -7.06 8.63
N GLU A 110 15.75 -8.37 8.37
CA GLU A 110 15.01 -9.35 9.18
C GLU A 110 15.80 -9.77 10.43
#